data_AF-A0A7Y4WWH6-F1
#
_entry.id   AF-A0A7Y4WWH6-F1
#
_cell.length_a   1.000
_cell.length_b   1.000
_cell.length_c   1.000
_cell.angle_alpha   90.00
_cell.angle_beta   90.00
_cell.angle_gamma   90.00
#
_symmetry.space_group_name_H-M   'P 1'
#
loop_
_entity.id
_entity.type
_entity.pdbx_description
1 polymer ?
#
loop_
_entity_poly.entity_id
_entity_poly.type
_entity_poly.pdbx_seq_one_letter_code
_entity_poly.pdbx_strand_id
1 'polypeptide(L)' 'MSMKLYVGNLSFNTSQQDLNELFGTVGTVESTNIIEDRETGRSRGFGFVEMSSKEEGNSAIEQLNGK' A
#
# COMPACT_ATOMS: atom_id res chain seq x y z
N MET A 1 -17.06 -6.19 0.82
CA MET A 1 -15.93 -7.15 0.72
C MET A 1 -14.69 -6.30 0.61
N SER A 2 -13.78 -6.42 1.57
CA SER A 2 -12.50 -5.71 1.54
C SER A 2 -11.63 -6.24 0.40
N MET A 3 -10.69 -5.40 -0.07
CA MET A 3 -9.79 -5.73 -1.16
C MET A 3 -8.35 -5.55 -0.74
N LYS A 4 -7.56 -6.61 -0.88
CA LYS A 4 -6.13 -6.58 -0.61
C LYS A 4 -5.34 -6.29 -1.88
N LEU A 5 -4.52 -5.26 -1.80
CA LEU A 5 -3.68 -4.70 -2.84
C LEU A 5 -2.24 -5.04 -2.54
N TYR A 6 -1.52 -5.50 -3.56
CA TYR A 6 -0.08 -5.69 -3.51
C TYR A 6 0.58 -4.47 -4.12
N VAL A 7 1.49 -3.85 -3.37
CA VAL A 7 2.22 -2.66 -3.80
C VAL A 7 3.70 -3.02 -3.85
N GLY A 8 4.22 -3.22 -5.06
CA GLY A 8 5.62 -3.53 -5.31
C GLY A 8 6.40 -2.33 -5.83
N ASN A 9 7.73 -2.49 -5.95
CA ASN A 9 8.65 -1.46 -6.42
C ASN A 9 8.60 -0.15 -5.59
N LEU A 10 8.30 -0.28 -4.29
CA LEU A 10 8.30 0.83 -3.34
C LEU A 10 9.72 1.29 -3.05
N SER A 11 9.89 2.59 -2.83
CA SER A 11 11.15 3.13 -2.36
C SER A 11 11.46 2.63 -0.95
N PHE A 12 12.74 2.51 -0.63
CA PHE A 12 13.20 2.16 0.73
C PHE A 12 12.78 3.18 1.80
N ASN A 13 12.37 4.39 1.39
CA ASN A 13 11.85 5.42 2.28
C ASN A 13 10.33 5.38 2.42
N THR A 14 9.61 4.58 1.63
CA THR A 14 8.15 4.50 1.73
C THR A 14 7.78 3.77 3.02
N SER A 15 7.02 4.44 3.87
CA SER A 15 6.52 3.88 5.12
C SER A 15 5.06 3.42 5.01
N GLN A 16 4.60 2.64 5.99
CA GLN A 16 3.18 2.25 6.07
C GLN A 16 2.28 3.49 6.16
N GLN A 17 2.76 4.55 6.79
CA GLN A 17 2.03 5.79 6.92
C GLN A 17 1.85 6.47 5.55
N ASP A 18 2.90 6.50 4.71
CA ASP A 18 2.80 7.03 3.35
C ASP A 18 1.74 6.28 2.52
N LEU A 19 1.75 4.94 2.59
CA LEU A 19 0.73 4.13 1.92
C LEU A 19 -0.66 4.43 2.49
N ASN A 20 -0.79 4.51 3.80
CA ASN A 20 -2.08 4.79 4.42
C ASN A 20 -2.63 6.17 4.00
N GLU A 21 -1.78 7.19 3.96
CA GLU A 21 -2.15 8.54 3.51
C GLU A 21 -2.52 8.55 2.03
N LEU A 22 -1.71 7.94 1.17
CA LEU A 22 -1.95 7.86 -0.27
C LEU A 22 -3.25 7.13 -0.61
N PHE A 23 -3.43 5.93 -0.07
CA PHE A 23 -4.64 5.14 -0.32
C PHE A 23 -5.85 5.75 0.41
N GLY A 24 -5.63 6.45 1.52
CA GLY A 24 -6.61 7.26 2.24
C GLY A 24 -7.22 8.39 1.40
N THR A 25 -6.49 8.91 0.42
CA THR A 25 -7.05 9.92 -0.52
C THR A 25 -8.09 9.34 -1.47
N VAL A 26 -8.03 8.03 -1.73
CA VAL A 26 -8.94 7.34 -2.64
C VAL A 26 -10.13 6.74 -1.88
N GLY A 27 -9.89 6.24 -0.67
CA GLY A 27 -10.93 5.60 0.14
C GLY A 27 -10.45 5.15 1.52
N THR A 28 -11.23 4.29 2.16
CA THR A 28 -10.93 3.82 3.52
C THR A 28 -9.95 2.65 3.50
N VAL A 29 -8.80 2.85 4.14
CA VAL A 29 -7.78 1.82 4.33
C VAL A 29 -8.05 1.07 5.63
N GLU A 30 -8.25 -0.24 5.54
CA GLU A 30 -8.41 -1.13 6.70
C GLU A 30 -7.05 -1.45 7.34
N SER A 31 -6.03 -1.72 6.51
CA SER A 31 -4.71 -2.09 7.01
C SER A 31 -3.62 -1.83 5.98
N THR A 32 -2.43 -1.47 6.43
CA THR A 32 -1.23 -1.39 5.58
C THR A 32 -0.12 -2.20 6.22
N ASN A 33 0.71 -2.85 5.41
CA ASN A 33 1.78 -3.68 5.90
C ASN A 33 2.95 -3.67 4.92
N ILE A 34 4.08 -3.11 5.32
CA ILE A 34 5.30 -3.09 4.49
C ILE A 34 6.18 -4.25 4.90
N ILE A 35 6.71 -4.97 3.90
CA ILE A 35 7.65 -6.04 4.16
C ILE A 35 9.05 -5.45 4.12
N GLU A 36 9.67 -5.44 5.28
CA GLU A 36 11.03 -4.97 5.50
C GLU A 36 11.96 -6.14 5.76
N ASP A 37 13.19 -6.01 5.29
CA ASP A 37 14.25 -6.96 5.52
C ASP A 37 14.68 -6.88 6.99
N ARG A 38 14.61 -8.01 7.69
CA ARG A 38 14.83 -8.07 9.14
C ARG A 38 16.31 -7.93 9.53
N GLU A 39 17.22 -8.22 8.61
CA GLU A 39 18.67 -8.17 8.86
C GLU A 39 19.22 -6.76 8.61
N THR A 40 18.75 -6.09 7.56
CA THR A 40 19.22 -4.76 7.17
C THR A 40 18.29 -3.63 7.63
N GLY A 41 17.08 -3.95 8.09
CA GLY A 41 16.04 -2.98 8.40
C GLY A 41 15.55 -2.18 7.18
N ARG A 42 15.89 -2.61 5.96
CA ARG A 42 15.50 -1.92 4.72
C ARG A 42 14.24 -2.53 4.15
N SER A 43 13.30 -1.71 3.69
CA SER A 43 12.12 -2.19 2.95
C SER A 43 12.55 -3.12 1.82
N ARG A 44 11.88 -4.27 1.66
CA ARG A 44 12.14 -5.17 0.52
C ARG A 44 11.61 -4.58 -0.81
N GLY A 45 11.13 -3.34 -0.78
CA GLY A 45 10.54 -2.64 -1.91
C GLY A 45 9.12 -3.13 -2.22
N PHE A 46 8.43 -3.75 -1.26
CA PHE A 46 7.03 -4.13 -1.44
C PHE A 46 6.25 -4.16 -0.12
N GLY A 47 4.94 -4.02 -0.24
CA GLY A 47 3.98 -4.03 0.85
C GLY A 47 2.59 -4.44 0.38
N PHE A 48 1.68 -4.49 1.34
CA PHE A 48 0.29 -4.83 1.15
C PHE A 48 -0.59 -3.73 1.74
N VAL A 49 -1.66 -3.38 1.05
CA VAL A 49 -2.68 -2.44 1.51
C VAL A 49 -4.02 -3.14 1.44
N GLU A 50 -4.83 -3.06 2.49
CA GLU A 50 -6.16 -3.63 2.55
C GLU A 50 -7.16 -2.49 2.60
N MET A 51 -8.02 -2.41 1.58
CA MET A 51 -9.07 -1.41 1.45
C MET A 51 -10.39 -1.96 1.94
N SER A 52 -11.24 -1.07 2.47
CA SER A 52 -12.56 -1.44 3.00
C SER A 52 -13.53 -1.88 1.88
N SER A 53 -13.42 -1.27 0.67
CA SER A 53 -14.17 -1.68 -0.52
C SER A 53 -13.27 -2.08 -1.71
N LYS A 54 -13.82 -2.93 -2.57
CA LYS A 54 -13.22 -3.34 -3.84
C LYS A 54 -13.19 -2.20 -4.88
N GLU A 55 -14.19 -1.32 -4.86
CA GLU A 55 -14.26 -0.16 -5.77
C GLU A 55 -13.16 0.87 -5.45
N GLU A 56 -12.95 1.14 -4.16
CA GLU A 56 -11.86 1.99 -3.67
C GLU A 56 -10.50 1.37 -3.99
N GLY A 57 -10.37 0.04 -3.81
CA GLY A 57 -9.13 -0.66 -4.14
C GLY A 57 -8.78 -0.65 -5.62
N ASN A 58 -9.75 -0.86 -6.51
CA ASN A 58 -9.54 -0.72 -7.95
C ASN A 58 -9.17 0.73 -8.33
N SER A 59 -9.90 1.72 -7.80
CA SER A 59 -9.61 3.14 -8.05
C SER A 59 -8.19 3.51 -7.59
N ALA A 60 -7.74 2.94 -6.47
CA ALA A 60 -6.40 3.17 -5.95
C ALA A 60 -5.34 2.54 -6.85
N ILE A 61 -5.57 1.32 -7.37
CA ILE A 61 -4.69 0.74 -8.38
C ILE A 61 -4.64 1.65 -9.60
N GLU A 62 -5.77 2.07 -10.15
CA GLU A 62 -5.78 2.89 -11.37
C GLU A 62 -5.10 4.26 -11.20
N GLN A 63 -5.20 4.87 -10.02
CA GLN A 63 -4.62 6.19 -9.76
C GLN A 63 -3.17 6.16 -9.26
N LEU A 64 -2.78 5.10 -8.55
CA LEU A 64 -1.49 5.02 -7.84
C LEU A 64 -0.50 4.04 -8.49
N ASN A 65 -0.99 3.05 -9.26
CA ASN A 65 -0.11 2.10 -9.95
C ASN A 65 0.61 2.80 -11.11
N GLY A 66 1.94 2.95 -10.98
CA GLY A 66 2.79 3.60 -11.98
C GLY A 66 3.15 5.06 -11.70
N LYS A 67 2.80 5.59 -10.52
CA LYS A 67 3.32 6.87 -10.01
C LYS A 67 4.58 6.70 -9.18
#